data_AF-A0A1G8KAQ7-F1
#
_entry.id   AF-A0A1G8KAQ7-F1
#
_cell.length_a   1.000
_cell.length_b   1.000
_cell.length_c   1.000
_cell.angle_alpha   90.00
_cell.angle_beta   90.00
_cell.angle_gamma   90.00
#
_symmetry.space_group_name_H-M   'P 1'
#
loop_
_entity.id
_entity.type
_entity.pdbx_description
1 polymer ?
#
loop_
_entity_poly.entity_id
_entity_poly.type
_entity_poly.pdbx_seq_one_letter_code
_entity_poly.pdbx_strand_id
1 'polypeptide(L)'
;MSDTINDWVILELLGHRVLGGHLTEQQIAGMAFLRLEVPAAGDAPPVTQFYAPSSVYAITPTDEETARAVARRRRPAPVNRWELEPLPSDDSEPF
;
A
#
# COMPACT_ATOMS: atom_id res chain seq x y z
N MET A 1 4.43 -21.91 18.54
CA MET A 1 4.50 -21.67 17.08
C MET A 1 4.26 -20.19 16.89
N SER A 2 5.14 -19.49 16.18
CA SER A 2 4.88 -18.09 15.82
C SER A 2 3.94 -18.12 14.63
N ASP A 3 2.69 -17.73 14.84
CA ASP A 3 1.73 -17.64 13.75
C ASP A 3 2.11 -16.45 12.87
N THR A 4 2.60 -16.72 11.65
CA THR A 4 2.90 -15.69 10.67
C THR A 4 1.59 -15.05 10.21
N ILE A 5 1.52 -13.72 10.26
CA ILE A 5 0.34 -12.99 9.82
C ILE A 5 0.16 -13.16 8.30
N ASN A 6 -1.04 -13.57 7.90
CA ASN A 6 -1.46 -13.77 6.52
C ASN A 6 -2.96 -13.51 6.43
N ASP A 7 -3.35 -12.25 6.54
CA ASP A 7 -4.76 -11.86 6.69
C ASP A 7 -5.04 -10.44 6.17
N TRP A 8 -6.31 -10.12 6.02
CA TRP A 8 -6.78 -8.78 5.74
C TRP A 8 -6.68 -7.91 7.00
N VAL A 9 -6.15 -6.70 6.83
CA VAL A 9 -5.91 -5.79 7.95
C VAL A 9 -6.22 -4.35 7.59
N ILE A 10 -6.41 -3.55 8.63
CA ILE A 10 -6.17 -2.11 8.62
C ILE A 10 -4.81 -1.87 9.29
N LEU A 11 -3.88 -1.29 8.55
CA LEU A 11 -2.53 -0.96 8.99
C LEU A 11 -2.43 0.54 9.28
N GLU A 12 -2.05 0.89 10.50
CA GLU A 12 -1.79 2.25 10.93
C GLU A 12 -0.27 2.47 11.06
N LEU A 13 0.24 3.49 10.38
CA LEU A 13 1.65 3.79 10.28
C LEU A 13 1.91 5.13 10.94
N LEU A 14 2.78 5.12 11.95
CA LEU A 14 3.26 6.31 12.68
C LEU A 14 2.13 7.31 13.04
N GLY A 15 0.91 6.82 13.32
CA GLY A 15 -0.27 7.60 13.73
C GLY A 15 -0.87 8.57 12.69
N HIS A 16 -0.36 8.65 11.47
CA HIS A 16 -0.81 9.63 10.47
C HIS A 16 -1.31 9.01 9.16
N ARG A 17 -0.98 7.74 8.92
CA ARG A 17 -1.36 7.03 7.70
C ARG A 17 -2.07 5.74 8.05
N VAL A 18 -3.22 5.52 7.41
CA VAL A 18 -4.05 4.32 7.60
C VAL A 18 -4.31 3.71 6.24
N LEU A 19 -4.09 2.40 6.10
CA LEU A 19 -4.27 1.65 4.86
C LEU A 19 -5.00 0.35 5.12
N GLY A 20 -5.82 -0.08 4.16
CA GLY A 20 -6.42 -1.41 4.18
C GLY A 20 -5.78 -2.28 3.11
N GLY A 21 -5.54 -3.55 3.42
CA GLY A 21 -4.93 -4.49 2.48
C GLY A 21 -4.69 -5.85 3.09
N HIS A 22 -4.13 -6.75 2.28
CA HIS A 22 -3.72 -8.08 2.71
C HIS A 22 -2.27 -8.04 3.19
N LEU A 23 -2.01 -8.51 4.41
CA LEU A 23 -0.73 -8.38 5.09
C LEU A 23 -0.01 -9.72 5.15
N THR A 24 1.26 -9.73 4.73
CA THR A 24 2.17 -10.85 4.88
C THR A 24 3.52 -10.39 5.42
N GLU A 25 4.32 -11.30 5.95
CA GLU A 25 5.71 -11.04 6.31
C GLU A 25 6.65 -11.38 5.13
N GLN A 26 7.65 -10.53 4.88
CA GLN A 26 8.68 -10.77 3.86
C GLN A 26 10.06 -10.34 4.33
N GLN A 27 11.08 -11.16 4.05
CA GLN A 27 12.48 -10.82 4.29
C GLN A 27 13.08 -10.09 3.08
N ILE A 28 13.69 -8.93 3.29
CA ILE A 28 14.38 -8.13 2.27
C ILE A 28 15.72 -7.66 2.83
N ALA A 29 16.81 -7.98 2.14
CA ALA A 29 18.18 -7.60 2.54
C ALA A 29 18.53 -7.96 4.00
N GLY A 30 18.06 -9.12 4.48
CA GLY A 30 18.33 -9.61 5.84
C GLY A 30 17.46 -8.98 6.94
N MET A 31 16.45 -8.18 6.58
CA MET A 31 15.51 -7.56 7.51
C MET A 31 14.07 -8.01 7.23
N ALA A 32 13.28 -8.16 8.29
CA ALA A 32 11.86 -8.42 8.20
C ALA A 32 11.09 -7.16 7.81
N PHE A 33 10.18 -7.27 6.85
CA PHE A 33 9.23 -6.25 6.46
C PHE A 33 7.82 -6.81 6.47
N LEU A 34 6.86 -5.95 6.79
CA LEU A 34 5.46 -6.19 6.49
C LEU A 34 5.20 -5.83 5.03
N ARG A 35 4.77 -6.80 4.24
CA ARG A 35 4.28 -6.60 2.87
C ARG A 35 2.78 -6.40 2.93
N LEU A 36 2.33 -5.18 2.62
CA LEU A 36 0.93 -4.84 2.47
C LEU A 36 0.57 -4.80 0.99
N GLU A 37 -0.35 -5.66 0.58
CA GLU A 37 -0.96 -5.66 -0.75
C GLU A 37 -2.29 -4.90 -0.69
N VAL A 38 -2.30 -3.70 -1.26
CA VAL A 38 -3.49 -2.87 -1.35
C VAL A 38 -4.20 -3.18 -2.68
N PRO A 39 -5.44 -3.67 -2.65
CA PRO A 39 -6.16 -4.03 -3.87
C PRO A 39 -6.52 -2.81 -4.71
N ALA A 40 -6.75 -3.05 -6.01
CA ALA A 40 -7.24 -2.04 -6.93
C ALA A 40 -8.56 -1.42 -6.45
N ALA A 41 -8.74 -0.13 -6.74
CA ALA A 41 -9.86 0.66 -6.24
C ALA A 41 -10.30 1.72 -7.27
N GLY A 42 -11.32 1.40 -8.07
CA GLY A 42 -11.72 2.25 -9.20
C GLY A 42 -10.56 2.38 -10.19
N ASP A 43 -10.15 3.61 -10.48
CA ASP A 43 -9.02 3.88 -11.38
C ASP A 43 -7.65 3.74 -10.70
N ALA A 44 -7.60 3.53 -9.38
CA ALA A 44 -6.35 3.32 -8.67
C ALA A 44 -5.87 1.86 -8.89
N PRO A 45 -4.67 1.64 -9.44
CA PRO A 45 -4.11 0.31 -9.62
C PRO A 45 -3.82 -0.33 -8.25
N PRO A 46 -3.67 -1.67 -8.17
CA PRO A 46 -3.21 -2.32 -6.96
C PRO A 46 -1.77 -1.85 -6.64
N VAL A 47 -1.44 -1.74 -5.35
CA VAL A 47 -0.13 -1.29 -4.89
C VAL A 47 0.39 -2.23 -3.81
N THR A 48 1.66 -2.62 -3.93
CA THR A 48 2.39 -3.36 -2.90
C THR A 48 3.34 -2.41 -2.18
N GLN A 49 3.30 -2.39 -0.85
CA GLN A 49 4.17 -1.55 -0.02
C GLN A 49 4.82 -2.38 1.07
N PHE A 50 6.08 -2.05 1.36
CA PHE A 50 6.87 -2.71 2.40
C PHE A 50 7.12 -1.75 3.55
N TYR A 51 6.80 -2.19 4.77
CA TYR A 51 6.94 -1.39 5.98
C TYR A 51 7.84 -2.10 6.98
N ALA A 52 8.83 -1.38 7.52
CA ALA A 52 9.59 -1.88 8.65
C ALA A 52 8.66 -2.01 9.87
N PRO A 53 8.78 -3.07 10.70
CA PRO A 53 7.92 -3.26 11.86
C PRO A 53 7.90 -2.06 12.82
N SER A 54 9.02 -1.33 12.94
CA SER A 54 9.13 -0.12 13.77
C SER A 54 8.30 1.07 13.30
N SER A 55 7.81 1.06 12.05
CA SER A 55 6.94 2.12 11.50
C SER A 55 5.45 1.92 11.81
N VAL A 56 5.09 0.77 12.37
CA VAL A 56 3.71 0.37 12.62
C VAL A 56 3.25 0.90 13.97
N TYR A 57 2.16 1.65 13.95
CA TYR A 57 1.45 2.07 15.16
C TYR A 57 0.46 0.98 15.62
N ALA A 58 -0.34 0.45 14.70
CA ALA A 58 -1.31 -0.60 15.00
C ALA A 58 -1.59 -1.48 13.77
N ILE A 59 -1.93 -2.75 14.02
CA ILE A 59 -2.47 -3.69 13.04
C ILE A 59 -3.83 -4.13 13.56
N THR A 60 -4.88 -3.91 12.78
CA THR A 60 -6.23 -4.38 13.10
C THR A 60 -6.66 -5.42 12.06
N PRO A 61 -6.55 -6.72 12.36
CA PRO A 61 -7.12 -7.77 11.52
C PRO A 61 -8.63 -7.56 11.33
N THR A 62 -9.11 -7.79 10.12
CA THR A 62 -10.49 -7.54 9.72
C THR A 62 -10.85 -8.43 8.52
N ASP A 63 -12.12 -8.47 8.13
CA ASP A 63 -12.52 -9.09 6.86
C ASP A 63 -12.04 -8.31 5.61
N GLU A 64 -12.05 -9.02 4.48
CA GLU A 64 -11.68 -8.50 3.17
C GLU A 64 -12.52 -7.29 2.74
N GLU A 65 -13.83 -7.31 3.04
CA GLU A 65 -14.76 -6.26 2.65
C GLU A 65 -14.38 -4.92 3.27
N THR A 66 -14.13 -4.93 4.57
CA THR A 66 -13.73 -3.76 5.38
C THR A 66 -12.36 -3.25 4.95
N ALA A 67 -11.37 -4.14 4.79
CA ALA A 67 -10.04 -3.74 4.31
C ALA A 67 -10.09 -3.09 2.92
N ARG A 68 -10.88 -3.65 1.99
CA ARG A 68 -11.11 -3.07 0.66
C ARG A 68 -11.81 -1.71 0.72
N ALA A 69 -12.75 -1.53 1.65
CA ALA A 69 -13.41 -0.23 1.85
C ALA A 69 -12.41 0.85 2.28
N VAL A 70 -11.49 0.53 3.20
CA VAL A 70 -10.42 1.44 3.60
C VAL A 70 -9.46 1.72 2.45
N ALA A 71 -9.03 0.68 1.71
CA ALA A 71 -8.19 0.82 0.52
C ALA A 71 -8.79 1.80 -0.51
N ARG A 72 -10.09 1.63 -0.84
CA ARG A 72 -10.82 2.50 -1.78
C ARG A 72 -10.89 3.95 -1.35
N ARG A 73 -10.98 4.22 -0.04
CA ARG A 73 -11.03 5.57 0.51
C ARG A 73 -9.66 6.24 0.50
N ARG A 74 -8.60 5.47 0.75
CA ARG A 74 -7.23 5.99 0.93
C ARG A 74 -6.46 6.13 -0.38
N ARG A 75 -6.73 5.27 -1.37
CA ARG A 75 -6.15 5.31 -2.73
C ARG A 75 -4.64 5.59 -2.73
N PRO A 76 -3.82 4.76 -2.05
CA PRO A 76 -2.37 4.95 -2.08
C PRO A 76 -1.87 4.83 -3.52
N ALA A 77 -1.00 5.74 -3.92
CA ALA A 77 -0.29 5.70 -5.20
C ALA A 77 1.22 5.64 -4.94
N PRO A 78 2.02 5.09 -5.88
CA PRO A 78 3.49 5.14 -5.78
C PRO A 78 4.04 6.56 -5.73
N VAL A 79 3.37 7.48 -6.43
CA VAL A 79 3.67 8.91 -6.49
C VAL A 79 2.36 9.70 -6.53
N ASN A 80 2.39 10.91 -6.00
CA ASN A 80 1.31 11.87 -6.11
C ASN A 80 1.42 12.67 -7.42
N ARG A 81 0.29 13.20 -7.91
CA ARG A 81 0.25 13.96 -9.18
C ARG A 81 1.15 15.19 -9.21
N TRP A 82 1.48 15.76 -8.05
CA TRP A 82 2.33 16.95 -7.93
C TRP A 82 3.82 16.62 -7.71
N GLU A 83 4.19 15.34 -7.57
CA GLU A 83 5.59 14.93 -7.35
C GLU A 83 6.38 14.77 -8.65
N LEU A 84 5.69 14.61 -9.78
CA LEU A 84 6.30 14.42 -11.09
C LEU A 84 5.98 15.61 -12.00
N GLU A 85 6.99 16.04 -12.75
CA GLU A 85 6.80 16.99 -13.84
C GLU A 85 5.94 16.33 -14.93
N PRO A 86 4.98 17.06 -15.55
CA PRO A 86 4.24 16.54 -16.67
C PRO A 86 5.21 16.11 -17.77
N LEU A 87 4.95 14.96 -18.39
CA LEU A 87 5.68 14.59 -19.60
C LEU A 87 5.51 15.72 -20.64
N PRO A 88 6.58 16.15 -21.34
CA PRO A 88 6.43 17.08 -22.44
C PRO A 88 5.42 16.53 -23.44
N SER A 89 4.53 17.38 -23.96
CA SER A 89 3.62 16.99 -25.03
C SER A 89 4.45 16.49 -26.20
N ASP A 90 4.10 15.32 -26.72
CA ASP A 90 4.70 14.78 -27.95
C ASP A 90 4.13 15.56 -29.14
N ASP A 91 4.55 16.81 -29.29
CA ASP A 91 4.25 17.67 -30.44
C ASP A 91 5.26 17.41 -31.57
N SER A 92 5.78 16.19 -31.70
CA SER A 92 6.61 15.81 -32.83
C SER A 92 5.71 15.59 -34.07
N GLU A 93 5.52 16.66 -34.84
CA GLU A 93 4.91 16.58 -36.17
C GLU A 93 5.66 15.52 -37.01
N PRO A 94 4.97 14.56 -37.64
CA PRO A 94 5.63 13.62 -38.53
C PRO A 94 6.21 14.38 -39.74
N PHE A 95 7.52 14.28 -39.92
CA PHE A 95 8.25 14.80 -41.09
C PHE A 95 7.82 14.12 -42.40
#